data_AF-A0A3D0TIG2-F1
#
_entry.id   AF-A0A3D0TIG2-F1
#
_cell.length_a   1.000
_cell.length_b   1.000
_cell.length_c   1.000
_cell.angle_alpha   90.00
_cell.angle_beta   90.00
_cell.angle_gamma   90.00
#
_symmetry.space_group_name_H-M   'P 1'
#
loop_
_entity.id
_entity.type
_entity.pdbx_description
1 polymer ?
#
loop_
_entity_poly.entity_id
_entity_poly.type
_entity_poly.pdbx_seq_one_letter_code
_entity_poly.pdbx_strand_id
1 'polypeptide(L)' 'LSTNSFISAASFQDTTKVLTDASLAGKHDTFRGLKENVILGRLIPAGTGFNVFNNMDYDL' A
#
# COMPACT_ATOMS: atom_id res chain seq x y z
N LEU A 1 -2.97 -5.25 14.18
CA LEU A 1 -2.15 -5.19 12.95
C LEU A 1 -3.07 -4.85 11.77
N SER A 2 -3.74 -3.70 11.80
CA SER A 2 -4.61 -3.23 10.72
C SER A 2 -3.80 -2.23 9.89
N THR A 3 -3.15 -2.72 8.84
CA THR A 3 -2.65 -1.83 7.79
C THR A 3 -3.85 -1.29 7.01
N ASN A 4 -3.83 -0.01 6.65
CA ASN A 4 -4.87 0.59 5.80
C ASN A 4 -4.82 0.04 4.37
N SER A 5 -3.65 -0.49 3.97
CA SER A 5 -3.47 -1.14 2.69
C SER A 5 -3.91 -2.59 2.72
N PHE A 6 -4.95 -2.91 1.95
CA PHE A 6 -5.39 -4.28 1.80
C PHE A 6 -4.40 -5.09 0.96
N ILE A 7 -3.66 -4.48 0.02
CA ILE A 7 -2.67 -5.21 -0.79
C ILE A 7 -1.47 -5.63 0.06
N SER A 8 -1.04 -4.76 0.97
CA SER A 8 -0.02 -5.12 1.96
C SER A 8 -0.53 -6.11 3.00
N ALA A 9 -1.81 -6.08 3.37
CA ALA A 9 -2.39 -7.08 4.28
C ALA A 9 -2.44 -8.47 3.63
N ALA A 10 -2.94 -8.53 2.39
CA ALA A 10 -3.13 -9.77 1.65
C ALA A 10 -1.80 -10.49 1.34
N SER A 11 -0.68 -9.77 1.34
CA SER A 11 0.65 -10.34 1.09
C SER A 11 1.26 -11.08 2.29
N PHE A 12 0.69 -10.95 3.48
CA PHE A 12 1.24 -11.54 4.71
C PHE A 12 0.38 -12.70 5.23
N GLN A 13 -0.95 -12.57 5.24
CA GLN A 13 -1.87 -13.60 5.75
C GLN A 13 -3.24 -13.52 5.08
N ASP A 14 -3.97 -14.65 5.09
CA ASP A 14 -5.39 -14.79 4.71
C ASP A 14 -5.79 -14.07 3.40
N THR A 15 -4.97 -14.20 2.36
CA THR A 15 -5.09 -13.46 1.09
C THR A 15 -6.51 -13.45 0.51
N THR A 16 -7.17 -14.61 0.43
CA THR A 16 -8.55 -14.71 -0.11
C THR A 16 -9.55 -13.92 0.71
N LYS A 17 -9.48 -14.00 2.04
CA LYS A 17 -10.37 -13.28 2.94
C LYS A 17 -10.16 -11.77 2.83
N VAL A 18 -8.91 -11.33 2.87
CA VAL A 18 -8.55 -9.90 2.79
C VAL A 18 -9.02 -9.28 1.47
N LEU A 19 -8.81 -9.95 0.34
CA LEU A 19 -9.25 -9.46 -0.97
C LEU A 19 -10.77 -9.49 -1.12
N THR A 20 -11.45 -10.49 -0.56
CA THR A 20 -12.92 -10.57 -0.57
C THR A 20 -13.53 -9.42 0.23
N ASP A 21 -13.07 -9.20 1.46
CA ASP A 21 -13.56 -8.13 2.33
C ASP A 21 -13.29 -6.74 1.73
N ALA A 22 -12.10 -6.54 1.12
CA ALA A 22 -11.76 -5.30 0.44
C ALA A 22 -12.63 -5.04 -0.80
N SER A 23 -12.94 -6.08 -1.58
CA SER A 23 -13.78 -5.98 -2.78
C SER A 23 -15.24 -5.69 -2.41
N LEU A 24 -15.77 -6.35 -1.37
CA LEU A 24 -17.12 -6.11 -0.86
C LEU A 24 -17.29 -4.71 -0.28
N ALA A 25 -16.26 -4.19 0.39
CA ALA A 25 -16.26 -2.84 0.96
C ALA A 25 -15.91 -1.74 -0.05
N GLY A 26 -15.57 -2.08 -1.31
CA GLY A 26 -15.12 -1.10 -2.31
C GLY A 26 -13.88 -0.32 -1.88
N LYS A 27 -12.95 -0.95 -1.14
CA LYS A 27 -11.78 -0.26 -0.60
C LYS A 27 -10.81 0.14 -1.71
N HIS A 28 -10.25 1.33 -1.58
CA HIS A 28 -9.16 1.82 -2.41
C HIS A 28 -7.88 1.91 -1.60
N ASP A 29 -6.78 1.52 -2.22
CA ASP A 29 -5.45 1.61 -1.64
C ASP A 29 -4.71 2.81 -2.25
N THR A 30 -4.05 3.58 -1.41
CA THR A 30 -3.32 4.78 -1.83
C THR A 30 -1.86 4.48 -2.18
N PHE A 31 -1.37 3.28 -1.87
CA PHE A 31 -0.01 2.83 -2.17
C PHE A 31 1.08 3.77 -1.64
N ARG A 32 0.84 4.41 -0.49
CA ARG A 32 1.77 5.35 0.16
C ARG A 32 2.78 4.64 1.07
N GLY A 33 2.55 3.35 1.35
CA GLY A 33 3.36 2.55 2.25
C GLY A 33 4.54 1.86 1.57
N LEU A 34 5.47 1.39 2.41
CA LEU A 34 6.65 0.65 1.96
C LEU A 34 6.29 -0.64 1.22
N LYS A 35 5.47 -1.48 1.86
CA LYS A 35 5.15 -2.82 1.33
C LYS A 35 4.36 -2.76 0.03
N GLU A 36 3.39 -1.87 -0.07
CA GLU A 36 2.64 -1.67 -1.32
C GLU A 36 3.56 -1.32 -2.49
N ASN A 37 4.46 -0.35 -2.31
CA ASN A 37 5.38 0.07 -3.37
C ASN A 37 6.35 -1.05 -3.77
N VAL A 38 6.80 -1.87 -2.82
CA VAL A 38 7.60 -3.07 -3.12
C VAL A 38 6.81 -4.07 -3.96
N ILE A 39 5.58 -4.40 -3.57
CA ILE A 39 4.72 -5.36 -4.29
C ILE A 39 4.43 -4.87 -5.71
N LEU A 40 4.26 -3.57 -5.90
CA LEU A 40 3.98 -2.94 -7.20
C LEU A 40 5.23 -2.67 -8.05
N GLY A 41 6.44 -2.89 -7.52
CA GLY A 41 7.69 -2.58 -8.22
C GLY A 41 7.95 -1.08 -8.41
N ARG A 42 7.41 -0.23 -7.53
CA ARG A 42 7.62 1.23 -7.53
C ARG A 42 8.77 1.61 -6.59
N LEU A 43 9.28 2.82 -6.76
CA LEU A 43 10.23 3.40 -5.81
C LEU A 43 9.59 3.44 -4.41
N ILE A 44 10.33 3.08 -3.38
CA ILE A 44 9.82 3.04 -2.00
C ILE A 44 9.97 4.40 -1.31
N PRO A 45 9.09 4.74 -0.35
CA PRO A 45 9.18 5.97 0.46
C PRO A 45 10.27 5.89 1.54
N ALA A 46 11.46 5.42 1.16
CA ALA A 46 12.60 5.27 2.04
C ALA A 46 13.91 5.38 1.25
N GLY A 47 15.01 5.68 1.94
CA GLY A 47 16.34 5.77 1.32
C GLY A 47 16.39 6.80 0.19
N THR A 48 16.89 6.41 -0.98
CA THR A 48 16.98 7.28 -2.17
C THR A 48 15.62 7.73 -2.69
N GLY A 49 14.55 6.98 -2.39
CA GLY A 49 13.19 7.38 -2.74
C GLY A 49 12.62 8.46 -1.83
N PHE A 50 13.15 8.65 -0.62
CA PHE A 50 12.56 9.56 0.38
C PHE A 50 12.33 10.98 -0.16
N ASN A 51 13.30 11.55 -0.88
CA ASN A 51 13.18 12.90 -1.44
C ASN A 51 12.07 13.02 -2.49
N VAL A 52 11.83 11.96 -3.28
CA VAL A 52 10.74 11.93 -4.27
C VAL A 52 9.38 11.96 -3.55
N PHE A 53 9.26 11.20 -2.46
CA PHE A 53 8.03 11.15 -1.67
C PHE A 53 7.82 12.37 -0.78
N ASN A 54 8.88 13.08 -0.39
CA ASN A 54 8.83 14.28 0.44
C ASN A 54 8.58 15.56 -0.38
N ASN A 55 9.03 15.61 -1.65
CA ASN A 55 8.82 16.76 -2.54
C ASN A 55 7.52 16.66 -3.35
N MET A 56 6.96 15.47 -3.51
CA MET A 56 5.59 15.33 -3.94
C MET A 56 4.72 15.46 -2.69
N ASP A 57 4.25 16.68 -2.39
CA ASP A 57 3.05 16.84 -1.58
C ASP A 57 1.99 15.96 -2.24
N TYR A 58 1.76 14.76 -1.68
CA TYR A 58 0.70 13.87 -2.08
C TYR A 58 -0.63 14.47 -1.60
N ASP A 59 -0.97 15.64 -2.12
CA ASP A 59 -2.27 16.27 -2.00
C ASP A 59 -3.25 15.46 -2.85
N LEU A 60 -3.99 14.64 -2.12
CA LEU A 60 -5.35 14.17 -2.43
C LEU A 60 -6.12 14.23 -1.12
#